data_AF-A0A7W1R9P4-F1
#
_entry.id   AF-A0A7W1R9P4-F1
#
_cell.length_a   1.000
_cell.length_b   1.000
_cell.length_c   1.000
_cell.angle_alpha   90.00
_cell.angle_beta   90.00
_cell.angle_gamma   90.00
#
_symmetry.space_group_name_H-M   'P 1'
#
loop_
_entity.id
_entity.type
_entity.pdbx_description
1 polymer ?
#
loop_
_entity_poly.entity_id
_entity_poly.type
_entity_poly.pdbx_seq_one_letter_code
_entity_poly.pdbx_strand_id
1 'polypeptide(L)' 'MLSLHRAGQDLAPRPHGGGRRALLSAAHHKMLRAEVRRSNDATLAELRAHLEDQAHVAVSIPTLGRVLQHLGLPRKKSA' A
#
# COMPACT_ATOMS: atom_id res chain seq x y z
N MET A 1 11.85 31.90 13.38
CA MET A 1 11.21 31.26 14.55
C MET A 1 10.57 32.25 15.56
N LEU A 2 10.68 33.58 15.42
CA LEU A 2 10.09 34.53 16.38
C LEU A 2 8.60 34.88 16.16
N SER A 3 8.04 34.68 14.96
CA SER A 3 6.65 35.09 14.68
C SER A 3 5.60 34.16 15.30
N LEU A 4 5.84 32.84 15.31
CA LEU A 4 4.93 31.84 15.89
C LEU A 4 4.75 32.03 17.40
N HIS A 5 5.83 32.31 18.11
CA HIS A 5 5.82 32.55 19.56
C HIS A 5 5.02 33.81 19.94
N ARG A 6 5.12 34.90 19.16
CA ARG A 6 4.37 36.13 19.41
C ARG A 6 2.86 35.99 19.15
N ALA A 7 2.46 35.03 18.32
CA ALA A 7 1.07 34.73 18.02
C ALA A 7 0.44 33.71 18.99
N GLY A 8 1.16 33.28 20.04
CA GLY A 8 0.69 32.26 20.99
C GLY A 8 0.52 30.88 20.36
N GLN A 9 1.12 30.63 19.19
CA GLN A 9 1.04 29.36 18.49
C GLN A 9 2.11 28.41 19.02
N ASP A 10 1.73 27.14 19.18
CA ASP A 10 2.63 26.08 19.60
C ASP A 10 3.85 25.97 18.68
N LEU A 11 5.03 25.90 19.30
CA LEU A 11 6.33 25.79 18.63
C LEU A 11 6.66 24.34 18.26
N ALA A 12 5.79 23.39 18.60
CA ALA A 12 5.95 22.01 18.20
C ALA A 12 6.12 21.88 16.68
N PRO A 13 7.07 21.07 16.20
CA PRO A 13 7.20 20.78 14.79
C PRO A 13 5.87 20.21 14.29
N ARG A 14 5.37 20.76 13.17
CA ARG A 14 4.16 20.23 12.53
C ARG A 14 4.36 18.74 12.27
N PRO A 15 3.33 17.90 12.51
CA PRO A 15 3.43 16.48 12.21
C PRO A 15 3.91 16.34 10.77
N HIS A 16 5.02 15.63 10.57
CA HIS A 16 5.59 15.42 9.25
C HIS A 16 4.49 14.98 8.31
N GLY A 17 4.23 15.78 7.27
CA GLY A 17 3.20 15.48 6.28
C GLY A 17 3.47 14.09 5.74
N GLY A 18 2.60 13.14 6.08
CA GLY A 18 2.74 11.75 5.69
C GLY A 18 3.01 11.67 4.19
N GLY A 19 3.95 10.81 3.81
CA GLY A 19 4.41 10.69 2.42
C GLY A 19 3.28 10.37 1.44
N ARG A 20 3.66 10.20 0.16
CA ARG A 20 2.72 9.91 -0.93
C ARG A 20 1.70 8.84 -0.52
N ARG A 21 0.41 9.17 -0.63
CA ARG A 21 -0.70 8.24 -0.37
C ARG A 21 -0.48 6.95 -1.16
N ALA A 22 -0.64 5.82 -0.50
CA ALA A 22 -0.52 4.51 -1.12
C ALA A 22 -1.49 4.41 -2.31
N LEU A 23 -0.99 3.89 -3.43
CA LEU A 23 -1.79 3.67 -4.65
C LEU A 23 -2.88 2.60 -4.44
N LEU A 24 -2.64 1.67 -3.51
CA LEU A 24 -3.59 0.64 -3.14
C LEU A 24 -4.42 1.08 -1.92
N SER A 25 -5.73 0.96 -2.05
CA SER A 25 -6.69 1.24 -1.00
C SER A 25 -6.95 -0.02 -0.15
N ALA A 26 -7.65 0.16 0.98
CA ALA A 26 -8.13 -0.96 1.77
C ALA A 26 -9.05 -1.93 0.99
N ALA A 27 -9.75 -1.46 -0.04
CA ALA A 27 -10.55 -2.30 -0.91
C ALA A 27 -9.66 -3.23 -1.76
N HIS A 28 -8.59 -2.69 -2.35
CA HIS A 28 -7.63 -3.49 -3.12
C HIS A 28 -6.92 -4.54 -2.24
N HIS A 29 -6.65 -4.21 -0.97
CA HIS A 29 -6.11 -5.16 -0.01
C HIS A 29 -7.06 -6.34 0.26
N LYS A 30 -8.36 -6.09 0.36
CA LYS A 30 -9.37 -7.14 0.53
C LYS A 30 -9.44 -8.05 -0.70
N MET A 31 -9.39 -7.47 -1.90
CA MET A 31 -9.37 -8.22 -3.16
C MET A 31 -8.15 -9.13 -3.24
N LEU A 32 -6.96 -8.59 -2.96
CA LEU A 32 -5.73 -9.39 -2.92
C LEU A 32 -5.81 -10.54 -1.91
N ARG A 33 -6.36 -10.30 -0.72
CA ARG A 33 -6.54 -11.35 0.29
C ARG A 33 -7.53 -12.43 -0.17
N ALA A 34 -8.60 -12.05 -0.84
CA ALA A 34 -9.58 -13.00 -1.38
C ALA A 34 -8.95 -13.85 -2.50
N GLU A 35 -8.22 -13.21 -3.41
CA GLU A 35 -7.59 -13.89 -4.53
C GLU A 35 -6.47 -14.83 -4.08
N VAL A 36 -5.61 -14.42 -3.15
CA VAL A 36 -4.58 -15.29 -2.56
C VAL A 36 -5.19 -16.48 -1.80
N ARG A 37 -6.35 -16.30 -1.16
CA ARG A 37 -7.06 -17.41 -0.50
C ARG A 37 -7.69 -18.37 -1.50
N ARG A 38 -8.18 -17.86 -2.62
CA ARG A 38 -8.80 -18.66 -3.70
C ARG A 38 -7.74 -19.42 -4.50
N SER A 39 -6.63 -18.76 -4.79
CA SER A 39 -5.50 -19.30 -5.55
C SER A 39 -4.21 -19.02 -4.78
N ASN A 40 -3.86 -19.95 -3.87
CA ASN A 40 -2.64 -19.85 -3.06
C ASN A 40 -1.35 -19.88 -3.91
N ASP A 41 -1.45 -20.39 -5.13
CA ASP A 41 -0.35 -20.49 -6.08
C ASP A 41 -0.25 -19.29 -7.04
N ALA A 42 -1.11 -18.28 -6.88
CA ALA A 42 -1.10 -17.09 -7.73
C ALA A 42 0.25 -16.35 -7.66
N THR A 43 0.83 -16.13 -8.83
CA THR A 43 2.06 -15.37 -9.02
C THR A 43 1.81 -13.86 -8.89
N LEU A 44 2.87 -13.09 -8.66
CA LEU A 44 2.76 -11.62 -8.61
C LEU A 44 2.24 -11.02 -9.93
N ALA A 45 2.51 -11.66 -11.06
CA ALA A 45 2.02 -11.22 -12.36
C ALA A 45 0.51 -11.43 -12.50
N GLU A 46 0.00 -12.58 -12.05
CA GLU A 46 -1.44 -12.88 -12.06
C GLU A 46 -2.21 -12.00 -11.09
N LEU A 47 -1.68 -11.76 -9.88
CA LEU A 47 -2.29 -10.84 -8.93
C LEU A 47 -2.31 -9.39 -9.44
N ARG A 48 -1.28 -8.98 -10.20
CA ARG A 48 -1.28 -7.69 -10.89
C ARG A 48 -2.36 -7.65 -11.99
N ALA A 49 -2.42 -8.66 -12.84
CA ALA A 49 -3.42 -8.74 -13.90
C ALA A 49 -4.85 -8.71 -13.32
N HIS A 50 -5.08 -9.42 -12.21
CA HIS A 50 -6.35 -9.40 -11.50
C HIS A 50 -6.71 -8.01 -10.96
N LEU A 51 -5.74 -7.25 -10.41
CA LEU A 51 -5.96 -5.86 -9.99
C LEU A 51 -6.23 -4.91 -11.16
N GLU A 52 -5.57 -5.12 -12.30
CA GLU A 52 -5.79 -4.34 -13.52
C GLU A 52 -7.17 -4.63 -14.13
N ASP A 53 -7.60 -5.89 -14.11
CA ASP A 53 -8.90 -6.34 -14.62
C ASP A 53 -10.06 -5.85 -13.73
N GLN A 54 -9.95 -6.02 -12.41
CA GLN A 54 -11.05 -5.77 -11.48
C GLN A 54 -11.11 -4.34 -10.94
N ALA A 55 -9.97 -3.68 -10.80
CA ALA A 55 -9.88 -2.35 -10.20
C ALA A 55 -9.23 -1.30 -11.11
N HIS A 56 -8.78 -1.68 -12.31
CA HIS A 56 -8.03 -0.81 -13.24
C HIS A 56 -6.80 -0.15 -12.61
N VAL A 57 -6.19 -0.81 -11.61
CA VAL A 57 -5.01 -0.30 -10.92
C VAL A 57 -3.77 -1.05 -11.38
N ALA A 58 -2.95 -0.39 -12.19
CA ALA A 58 -1.63 -0.87 -12.56
C ALA A 58 -0.63 -0.58 -11.44
N VAL A 59 -0.08 -1.63 -10.83
CA VAL A 59 1.00 -1.54 -9.84
C VAL A 59 2.24 -2.29 -10.31
N SER A 60 3.42 -1.79 -9.95
CA SER A 60 4.66 -2.51 -10.22
C SER A 60 4.78 -3.76 -9.36
N ILE A 61 5.40 -4.81 -9.90
CA ILE A 61 5.70 -6.07 -9.19
C ILE A 61 6.35 -5.85 -7.81
N PRO A 62 7.37 -4.99 -7.62
CA PRO A 62 7.94 -4.73 -6.30
C PRO A 62 6.97 -4.03 -5.34
N THR A 63 6.05 -3.20 -5.86
CA THR A 63 4.99 -2.59 -5.04
C THR A 63 4.02 -3.64 -4.54
N LEU A 64 3.59 -4.54 -5.42
CA LEU A 64 2.74 -5.67 -5.05
C LEU A 64 3.43 -6.57 -4.00
N GLY A 65 4.72 -6.88 -4.20
CA GLY A 65 5.50 -7.67 -3.26
C GLY A 65 5.59 -7.04 -1.86
N ARG A 66 5.77 -5.71 -1.76
CA ARG A 66 5.74 -4.99 -0.47
C ARG A 66 4.35 -5.02 0.17
N VAL A 67 3.31 -4.87 -0.62
CA VAL A 67 1.92 -4.86 -0.13
C VAL A 67 1.53 -6.23 0.41
N LEU A 68 1.87 -7.31 -0.29
CA LEU A 68 1.61 -8.67 0.21
C LEU A 68 2.34 -8.94 1.53
N GLN A 69 3.61 -8.50 1.65
CA GLN A 69 4.35 -8.58 2.91
C GLN A 69 3.68 -7.78 4.03
N HIS A 70 3.25 -6.55 3.75
CA HIS A 70 2.54 -5.72 4.72
C HIS A 70 1.19 -6.32 5.14
N LEU A 71 0.54 -7.06 4.24
CA LEU A 71 -0.71 -7.77 4.51
C LEU A 71 -0.50 -9.12 5.21
N GLY A 72 0.75 -9.55 5.45
CA GLY A 72 1.10 -10.82 6.05
C GLY A 72 0.72 -12.03 5.19
N LEU A 73 0.62 -11.85 3.87
CA LEU A 73 0.22 -12.91 2.95
C LEU A 73 1.44 -13.75 2.53
N PRO A 74 1.37 -15.10 2.63
CA PRO A 74 2.49 -15.96 2.27
C PRO A 74 2.80 -15.82 0.77
N ARG A 75 4.09 -15.85 0.43
CA ARG A 75 4.58 -15.88 -0.95
C ARG A 75 5.12 -17.26 -1.23
N LYS A 76 4.65 -17.90 -2.31
CA LYS A 76 5.21 -19.19 -2.75
C LYS A 76 6.67 -19.07 -3.18
N LYS A 77 7.07 -17.93 -3.77
CA LYS A 77 8.45 -17.69 -4.23
C LYS A 77 9.10 -16.59 -3.39
N SER A 78 10.05 -16.99 -2.54
CA SER A 78 11.07 -16.07 -2.02
C SER A 78 11.77 -15.43 -3.21
N ALA A 79 11.91 -14.11 -3.18
CA ALA A 79 12.80 -13.43 -4.11
C ALA A 79 14.23 -13.93 -3.92
#